data_AF-A0AAJ1N1D0-F1
#
_entry.id   AF-A0AAJ1N1D0-F1
#
_cell.length_a   1.000
_cell.length_b   1.000
_cell.length_c   1.000
_cell.angle_alpha   90.00
_cell.angle_beta   90.00
_cell.angle_gamma   90.00
#
_symmetry.space_group_name_H-M   'P 1'
#
loop_
_entity.id
_entity.type
_entity.pdbx_description
1 polymer ?
#
loop_
_entity_poly.entity_id
_entity_poly.type
_entity_poly.pdbx_seq_one_letter_code
_entity_poly.pdbx_strand_id
1 'polypeptide(L)'
;LINQTAQRFIEYGLPEDEIRYIWRDHPNQDPSKLIQIASADTLIRRDFPEDINLLVIDEAHLKRKKILTEITRLTSETDCKVIGLSGTPFSPFLGHYYQKLIKPTTIKELIQRGDLSPYEFYAPTKP
;
A
#
# COMPACT_ATOMS: atom_id res chain seq x y z
N LEU A 1 -6.37 -7.14 -7.83
CA LEU A 1 -5.47 -6.72 -6.74
C LEU A 1 -6.05 -7.04 -5.36
N ILE A 2 -7.18 -6.47 -4.93
CA ILE A 2 -7.76 -6.72 -3.59
C ILE A 2 -7.89 -8.22 -3.23
N ASN A 3 -8.52 -9.03 -4.08
CA ASN A 3 -8.66 -10.48 -3.83
C ASN A 3 -7.31 -11.21 -3.81
N GLN A 4 -6.37 -10.76 -4.65
CA GLN A 4 -5.02 -11.31 -4.69
C GLN A 4 -4.26 -10.99 -3.40
N THR A 5 -4.41 -9.77 -2.86
CA THR A 5 -3.84 -9.38 -1.57
C THR A 5 -4.39 -10.25 -0.44
N ALA A 6 -5.72 -10.45 -0.41
CA ALA A 6 -6.35 -11.32 0.58
C ALA A 6 -5.83 -12.76 0.49
N GLN A 7 -5.75 -13.32 -0.72
CA GLN A 7 -5.21 -14.66 -0.93
C GLN A 7 -3.76 -14.77 -0.44
N ARG A 8 -2.91 -13.78 -0.74
CA ARG A 8 -1.53 -13.73 -0.24
C ARG A 8 -1.46 -13.66 1.28
N PHE A 9 -2.34 -12.89 1.92
CA PHE A 9 -2.41 -12.82 3.38
C PHE A 9 -2.73 -14.19 3.99
N ILE A 10 -3.68 -14.91 3.41
CA ILE A 10 -4.03 -16.27 3.83
C ILE A 10 -2.85 -17.23 3.61
N GLU A 11 -2.18 -17.16 2.45
CA GLU A 11 -0.97 -17.96 2.15
C GLU A 11 0.17 -17.70 3.15
N TYR A 12 0.28 -16.48 3.68
CA TYR A 12 1.25 -16.11 4.71
C TYR A 12 0.76 -16.39 6.15
N GLY A 13 -0.41 -17.02 6.32
CA GLY A 13 -0.92 -17.49 7.61
C GLY A 13 -1.84 -16.52 8.35
N LEU A 14 -2.32 -15.46 7.71
CA LEU A 14 -3.34 -14.59 8.31
C LEU A 14 -4.72 -15.26 8.26
N PRO A 15 -5.50 -15.22 9.36
CA PRO A 15 -6.80 -15.88 9.44
C PRO A 15 -7.80 -15.26 8.46
N GLU A 16 -8.36 -16.08 7.56
CA GLU A 16 -9.32 -15.64 6.54
C GLU A 16 -10.57 -15.01 7.16
N ASP A 17 -11.02 -15.51 8.31
CA ASP A 17 -12.21 -15.03 9.00
C ASP A 17 -12.03 -13.63 9.60
N GLU A 18 -10.79 -13.13 9.71
CA GLU A 18 -10.46 -11.75 10.10
C GLU A 18 -10.24 -10.80 8.92
N ILE A 19 -10.27 -11.29 7.68
CA ILE A 19 -10.07 -10.47 6.48
C ILE A 19 -11.43 -10.02 5.92
N ARG A 20 -11.64 -8.70 5.82
CA ARG A 20 -12.85 -8.11 5.25
C ARG A 20 -12.52 -7.02 4.24
N TYR A 21 -13.50 -6.73 3.40
CA TYR A 21 -13.32 -5.83 2.26
C TYR A 21 -14.13 -4.54 2.46
N ILE A 22 -13.49 -3.39 2.28
CA ILE A 22 -14.20 -2.12 2.17
C ILE A 22 -14.48 -1.87 0.69
N TRP A 23 -15.65 -2.30 0.21
CA TRP A 23 -16.05 -2.16 -1.19
C TRP A 23 -17.57 -1.98 -1.34
N ARG A 24 -18.06 -1.19 -2.31
CA ARG A 24 -19.50 -0.94 -2.52
C ARG A 24 -20.29 -2.27 -2.63
N ASP A 25 -21.30 -2.41 -1.77
CA ASP A 25 -22.25 -3.53 -1.74
C ASP A 25 -21.64 -4.94 -1.65
N HIS A 26 -20.44 -5.06 -1.06
CA HIS A 26 -19.80 -6.37 -0.87
C HIS A 26 -20.42 -7.11 0.34
N PRO A 27 -20.85 -8.38 0.19
CA PRO A 27 -21.53 -9.13 1.26
C PRO A 27 -20.63 -9.39 2.48
N ASN A 28 -19.31 -9.41 2.28
CA ASN A 28 -18.31 -9.66 3.34
C ASN A 28 -17.73 -8.35 3.90
N GLN A 29 -18.57 -7.35 4.16
CA GLN A 29 -18.19 -6.17 4.94
C GLN A 29 -18.43 -6.44 6.42
N ASP A 30 -17.42 -6.20 7.24
CA ASP A 30 -17.56 -6.21 8.70
C ASP A 30 -16.44 -5.34 9.31
N PRO A 31 -16.76 -4.13 9.77
CA PRO A 31 -15.79 -3.20 10.36
C PRO A 31 -15.16 -3.70 11.66
N SER A 32 -15.75 -4.70 12.34
CA SER A 32 -15.22 -5.23 13.60
C SER A 32 -14.01 -6.15 13.42
N LYS A 33 -13.72 -6.55 12.18
CA LYS A 33 -12.61 -7.45 11.85
C LYS A 33 -11.28 -6.72 11.78
N LEU A 34 -10.22 -7.42 12.19
CA LEU A 34 -8.89 -6.84 12.37
C LEU A 34 -8.22 -6.42 11.07
N ILE A 35 -8.54 -7.07 9.93
CA ILE A 35 -7.89 -6.82 8.66
C ILE A 35 -8.90 -6.31 7.65
N GLN A 36 -8.71 -5.05 7.22
CA GLN A 36 -9.56 -4.41 6.23
C GLN A 36 -8.76 -4.16 4.94
N ILE A 37 -9.24 -4.68 3.81
CA ILE A 37 -8.62 -4.50 2.49
C ILE A 37 -9.54 -3.67 1.61
N ALA A 38 -8.99 -2.63 0.97
CA ALA A 38 -9.77 -1.71 0.15
C ALA A 38 -8.95 -1.16 -1.00
N SER A 39 -9.60 -0.74 -2.09
CA SER A 39 -8.93 0.12 -3.08
C SER A 39 -8.92 1.56 -2.59
N ALA A 40 -7.87 2.30 -2.93
CA ALA A 40 -7.81 3.74 -2.69
C ALA A 40 -9.03 4.48 -3.28
N ASP A 41 -9.47 4.09 -4.49
CA ASP A 41 -10.66 4.68 -5.14
C ASP A 41 -11.96 4.48 -4.35
N THR A 42 -12.09 3.36 -3.62
CA THR A 42 -13.25 3.14 -2.74
C THR A 42 -13.11 3.95 -1.47
N LEU A 43 -11.95 3.93 -0.82
CA LEU A 43 -11.70 4.65 0.44
C LEU A 43 -11.89 6.16 0.31
N ILE A 44 -11.48 6.78 -0.79
CA ILE A 44 -11.66 8.22 -0.95
C ILE A 44 -13.15 8.64 -1.01
N ARG A 45 -14.07 7.71 -1.31
CA ARG A 45 -15.52 7.97 -1.40
C ARG A 45 -16.28 7.58 -0.12
N ARG A 46 -15.59 7.12 0.93
CA ARG A 46 -16.18 6.63 2.18
C ARG A 46 -15.53 7.28 3.40
N ASP A 47 -16.14 7.11 4.55
CA ASP A 47 -15.49 7.45 5.81
C ASP A 47 -14.28 6.53 6.02
N PHE A 48 -13.17 7.13 6.42
CA PHE A 48 -11.95 6.38 6.68
C PHE A 48 -12.06 5.72 8.05
N PRO A 49 -11.59 4.47 8.23
CA PRO A 49 -11.67 3.83 9.54
C PRO A 49 -10.90 4.65 10.60
N GLU A 50 -11.46 4.76 11.79
CA GLU A 50 -10.90 5.59 12.86
C GLU A 50 -9.88 4.84 13.72
N ASP A 51 -10.14 3.57 14.02
CA ASP A 51 -9.30 2.72 14.86
C ASP A 51 -8.33 1.89 13.99
N ILE A 52 -7.19 2.49 13.63
CA ILE A 52 -6.17 1.85 12.80
C ILE A 52 -4.83 1.95 13.50
N ASN A 53 -4.21 0.80 13.79
CA ASN A 53 -2.84 0.77 14.34
C ASN A 53 -1.77 0.66 13.23
N LEU A 54 -2.13 0.15 12.05
CA LEU A 54 -1.25 -0.01 10.90
C LEU A 54 -2.01 0.26 9.59
N LEU A 55 -1.51 1.21 8.81
CA LEU A 55 -2.00 1.49 7.46
C LEU A 55 -0.93 1.10 6.43
N VAL A 56 -1.27 0.17 5.54
CA VAL A 56 -0.42 -0.21 4.41
C VAL A 56 -1.02 0.34 3.12
N ILE A 57 -0.23 1.09 2.35
CA ILE A 57 -0.65 1.71 1.10
C ILE A 57 0.21 1.16 -0.03
N ASP A 58 -0.42 0.38 -0.90
CA ASP A 58 0.20 -0.04 -2.16
C ASP A 58 0.17 1.11 -3.18
N GLU A 59 1.19 1.15 -4.04
CA GLU A 59 1.43 2.23 -5.00
C GLU A 59 1.39 3.63 -4.37
N ALA A 60 2.06 3.78 -3.22
CA ALA A 60 2.07 5.02 -2.43
C ALA A 60 2.50 6.27 -3.22
N HIS A 61 3.22 6.08 -4.32
CA HIS A 61 3.63 7.16 -5.24
C HIS A 61 2.46 7.80 -6.01
N LEU A 62 1.28 7.18 -6.03
CA LEU A 62 0.08 7.74 -6.65
C LEU A 62 -0.60 8.76 -5.72
N LYS A 63 -0.71 10.01 -6.18
CA LYS A 63 -1.23 11.10 -5.37
C LYS A 63 -2.75 11.01 -5.20
N ARG A 64 -3.22 10.74 -3.98
CA ARG A 64 -4.65 10.75 -3.59
C ARG A 64 -4.86 11.66 -2.38
N LYS A 65 -5.38 12.88 -2.61
CA LYS A 65 -5.46 13.94 -1.57
C LYS A 65 -6.09 13.47 -0.26
N LYS A 66 -7.25 12.79 -0.31
CA LYS A 66 -7.93 12.33 0.90
C LYS A 66 -7.11 11.29 1.67
N ILE A 67 -6.46 10.34 1.00
CA ILE A 67 -5.57 9.39 1.67
C ILE A 67 -4.42 10.12 2.36
N LEU A 68 -3.84 11.13 1.71
CA LEU A 68 -2.77 11.94 2.30
C LEU A 68 -3.24 12.72 3.55
N THR A 69 -4.45 13.26 3.52
CA THR A 69 -5.08 13.89 4.70
C THR A 69 -5.22 12.90 5.86
N GLU A 70 -5.65 11.66 5.57
CA GLU A 70 -5.77 10.62 6.60
C GLU A 70 -4.42 10.16 7.13
N ILE A 71 -3.37 10.09 6.29
CA ILE A 71 -2.01 9.84 6.77
C ILE A 71 -1.59 10.92 7.76
N THR A 72 -1.81 12.19 7.43
CA THR A 72 -1.50 13.30 8.35
C THR A 72 -2.26 13.14 9.66
N ARG A 73 -3.60 12.98 9.61
CA ARG A 73 -4.44 12.78 10.80
C ARG A 73 -3.95 11.62 11.67
N LEU A 74 -3.77 10.44 11.09
CA LEU A 74 -3.33 9.24 11.79
C LEU A 74 -1.96 9.43 12.43
N THR A 75 -1.01 10.03 11.73
CA THR A 75 0.36 10.21 12.24
C THR A 75 0.52 11.36 13.22
N SER A 76 -0.42 12.32 13.26
CA SER A 76 -0.40 13.43 14.22
C SER A 76 -1.26 13.19 15.47
N GLU A 77 -2.34 12.42 15.35
CA GLU A 77 -3.33 12.25 16.43
C GLU A 77 -3.29 10.87 17.08
N THR A 78 -2.58 9.90 16.49
CA THR A 78 -2.53 8.51 16.97
C THR A 78 -1.11 7.93 16.88
N ASP A 79 -0.92 6.72 17.42
CA ASP A 79 0.33 5.95 17.29
C ASP A 79 0.42 5.10 16.01
N CYS A 80 -0.54 5.27 15.09
CA CYS A 80 -0.65 4.51 13.85
C CYS A 80 0.65 4.53 13.03
N LYS A 81 1.09 3.34 12.57
CA LYS A 81 2.21 3.22 11.64
C LYS A 81 1.70 3.22 10.21
N VAL A 82 2.34 4.00 9.35
CA VAL A 82 2.00 4.06 7.92
C VAL A 82 3.15 3.50 7.10
N ILE A 83 2.86 2.49 6.29
CA ILE A 83 3.82 1.84 5.39
C ILE A 83 3.36 2.06 3.95
N GLY A 84 4.14 2.83 3.19
CA GLY A 84 3.95 3.01 1.76
C GLY A 84 4.81 2.02 0.98
N LEU A 85 4.19 1.21 0.12
CA LEU A 85 4.87 0.32 -0.82
C LEU A 85 4.88 0.99 -2.20
N SER A 86 6.04 1.02 -2.85
CA SER A 86 6.17 1.58 -4.20
C SER A 86 7.44 1.11 -4.87
N GLY A 87 7.33 0.69 -6.14
CA GLY A 87 8.48 0.45 -7.01
C GLY A 87 9.16 1.73 -7.50
N THR A 88 8.47 2.88 -7.41
CA THR A 88 8.92 4.19 -7.92
C THR A 88 8.79 5.28 -6.83
N PRO A 89 9.54 5.18 -5.71
CA PRO A 89 9.39 6.08 -4.56
C PRO A 89 10.01 7.48 -4.77
N PHE A 90 9.96 8.00 -6.00
CA PHE A 90 10.62 9.25 -6.40
C PHE A 90 9.66 10.44 -6.52
N SER A 91 8.36 10.23 -6.27
CA SER A 91 7.39 11.31 -6.30
C SER A 91 7.71 12.36 -5.22
N PRO A 92 7.93 13.64 -5.58
CA PRO A 92 8.44 14.66 -4.64
C PRO A 92 7.57 14.85 -3.39
N PHE A 93 6.26 14.61 -3.50
CA PHE A 93 5.35 14.82 -2.38
C PHE A 93 5.51 13.78 -1.26
N LEU A 94 6.10 12.61 -1.53
CA LEU A 94 6.20 11.52 -0.55
C LEU A 94 6.95 11.95 0.71
N GLY A 95 8.02 12.74 0.57
CA GLY A 95 8.81 13.22 1.69
C GLY A 95 8.06 14.16 2.65
N HIS A 96 6.87 14.65 2.29
CA HIS A 96 6.02 15.43 3.20
C HIS A 96 5.14 14.56 4.10
N TYR A 97 4.93 13.28 3.74
CA TYR A 97 4.00 12.38 4.44
C TYR A 97 4.68 11.14 5.02
N TYR A 98 5.80 10.71 4.43
CA TYR A 98 6.59 9.55 4.85
C TYR A 98 7.94 10.00 5.39
N GLN A 99 8.29 9.54 6.59
CA GLN A 99 9.46 10.04 7.31
C GLN A 99 10.76 9.34 6.91
N LYS A 100 10.67 8.08 6.43
CA LYS A 100 11.85 7.27 6.10
C LYS A 100 11.63 6.48 4.81
N LEU A 101 12.57 6.62 3.88
CA LEU A 101 12.66 5.73 2.73
C LEU A 101 13.51 4.50 3.10
N ILE A 102 12.91 3.31 2.98
CA ILE A 102 13.60 2.04 3.18
C ILE A 102 13.76 1.38 1.81
N LYS A 103 14.99 1.20 1.36
CA LYS A 103 15.32 0.47 0.13
C LYS A 103 15.96 -0.87 0.51
N PRO A 104 15.17 -1.96 0.61
CA PRO A 104 15.68 -3.23 1.12
C PRO A 104 16.63 -3.94 0.13
N THR A 105 16.49 -3.66 -1.17
CA THR A 105 17.30 -4.27 -2.21
C THR A 105 17.37 -3.38 -3.45
N THR A 106 18.31 -3.66 -4.35
CA THR A 106 18.41 -3.05 -5.67
C THR A 106 17.88 -3.98 -6.76
N ILE A 107 17.43 -3.43 -7.90
CA ILE A 107 17.03 -4.23 -9.08
C ILE A 107 18.17 -5.17 -9.50
N LYS A 108 19.42 -4.71 -9.43
CA LYS A 108 20.61 -5.51 -9.74
C LYS A 108 20.74 -6.73 -8.84
N GLU A 109 20.56 -6.56 -7.53
CA GLU A 109 20.62 -7.68 -6.56
C GLU A 109 19.50 -8.70 -6.81
N LEU A 110 18.29 -8.23 -7.11
CA LEU A 110 17.16 -9.11 -7.43
C LEU A 110 17.43 -9.93 -8.71
N ILE A 111 18.03 -9.34 -9.74
CA ILE A 111 18.43 -10.06 -10.96
C ILE A 111 19.54 -11.07 -10.64
N GLN A 112 20.55 -10.69 -9.85
CA GLN A 112 21.64 -11.58 -9.47
C GLN A 112 21.17 -12.79 -8.64
N ARG A 113 20.14 -12.62 -7.81
CA ARG A 113 19.52 -13.71 -7.04
C ARG A 113 18.61 -14.61 -7.87
N GLY A 114 18.25 -14.21 -9.09
CA GLY A 114 17.29 -14.92 -9.93
C GLY A 114 15.82 -14.63 -9.60
N ASP A 115 15.55 -13.66 -8.71
CA ASP A 115 14.19 -13.24 -8.35
C ASP A 115 13.55 -12.37 -9.46
N LEU A 116 14.37 -11.70 -10.29
CA LEU A 116 13.95 -10.94 -11.47
C LEU A 116 14.70 -11.39 -12.72
N SER A 117 14.01 -11.35 -13.86
CA SER A 117 14.64 -11.59 -15.16
C SER A 117 15.63 -10.47 -15.53
N PRO A 118 16.75 -10.80 -16.21
CA PRO A 118 17.62 -9.78 -16.78
C PRO A 118 16.87 -8.96 -17.84
N TYR A 119 17.27 -7.70 -18.03
CA TYR A 119 16.69 -6.80 -19.03
C TYR A 119 17.77 -6.15 -19.88
N GLU A 120 17.42 -5.81 -21.12
CA GLU A 120 18.23 -5.01 -22.03
C GLU A 120 17.59 -3.63 -22.18
N PHE A 121 18.37 -2.57 -22.01
CA PHE A 121 17.86 -1.20 -22.02
C PHE A 121 18.07 -0.56 -23.40
N TYR A 122 16.98 -0.22 -24.08
CA TYR A 122 17.01 0.56 -25.31
C TYR A 122 16.66 2.02 -24.99
N ALA A 123 17.64 2.91 -25.07
CA ALA A 123 17.44 4.36 -24.97
C ALA A 123 17.81 5.04 -26.30
N PRO A 124 17.04 6.05 -26.75
CA PRO A 124 17.45 6.85 -27.88
C PRO A 124 18.75 7.60 -27.55
N THR A 125 19.70 7.60 -28.49
CA THR A 125 21.02 8.25 -28.34
C THR A 125 20.94 9.77 -28.33
N LYS A 126 19.78 10.35 -28.63
CA LYS A 126 19.51 11.80 -28.58
C LYS A 126 18.07 12.05 -28.05
N PRO A 127 17.85 13.11 -27.25
CA PRO A 127 16.53 13.53 -26.80
C PRO A 127 15.65 14.05 -27.95
#